data_AF-A0A7S2D8K7-F1
#
_entry.id   AF-A0A7S2D8K7-F1
#
_cell.length_a   1.000
_cell.length_b   1.000
_cell.length_c   1.000
_cell.angle_alpha   90.00
_cell.angle_beta   90.00
_cell.angle_gamma   90.00
#
_symmetry.space_group_name_H-M   'P 1'
#
loop_
_entity.id
_entity.type
_entity.pdbx_description
1 polymer ?
#
loop_
_entity_poly.entity_id
_entity_poly.type
_entity_poly.pdbx_seq_one_letter_code
_entity_poly.pdbx_strand_id
1 'polypeptide(L)'
;VIASWPLIGATWDVFYKGYFDWAFSILGGSRAVFAHVFGMPTVVVSWPVYMKYVRKADNGGELHQGVAPFGAQRLVGEHSVLLLQAGKGHSKHHRLRRKILDSLAPRRVLALVPDMCEIIRAELDAMVAETTAKGRTSFASCAKKVPTMVSSLPIVGGISEEKRAKMFELMEVVIEGLVAANIDLGRFSALGRGLIARRELMPMLEELMASPDLSHKNIIGDLAKSSDGK
;
A
#
# COMPACT_ATOMS: atom_id res chain seq x y z
N VAL A 1 21.25 23.56 9.50
CA VAL A 1 20.18 24.09 8.62
C VAL A 1 20.29 23.36 7.30
N ILE A 2 19.47 22.33 7.10
CA ILE A 2 19.46 21.57 5.84
C ILE A 2 18.74 22.47 4.83
N ALA A 3 19.38 22.77 3.70
CA ALA A 3 18.90 23.72 2.71
C ALA A 3 17.56 23.26 2.11
N SER A 4 16.46 23.69 2.72
CA SER A 4 15.11 23.46 2.22
C SER A 4 14.76 24.58 1.25
N TRP A 5 14.29 24.24 0.05
CA TRP A 5 13.82 25.23 -0.90
C TRP A 5 12.62 26.00 -0.32
N PRO A 6 12.54 27.33 -0.46
CA PRO A 6 11.54 28.14 0.27
C PRO A 6 10.08 27.76 0.04
N LEU A 7 9.74 27.22 -1.15
CA LEU A 7 8.37 26.92 -1.57
C LEU A 7 8.03 25.42 -1.52
N ILE A 8 9.01 24.55 -1.74
CA ILE A 8 8.81 23.09 -1.83
C ILE A 8 9.48 22.35 -0.68
N GLY A 9 10.19 23.05 0.20
CA GLY A 9 10.86 22.46 1.36
C GLY A 9 11.83 21.34 0.96
N ALA A 10 11.73 20.22 1.68
CA ALA A 10 12.43 18.98 1.41
C ALA A 10 11.64 18.00 0.52
N THR A 11 10.50 18.44 -0.06
CA THR A 11 9.63 17.58 -0.87
C THR A 11 10.35 17.00 -2.08
N TRP A 12 11.22 17.79 -2.72
CA TRP A 12 12.03 17.32 -3.85
C TRP A 12 13.02 16.23 -3.43
N ASP A 13 13.69 16.41 -2.29
CA ASP A 13 14.61 15.42 -1.75
C ASP A 13 13.89 14.11 -1.40
N VAL A 14 12.65 14.19 -0.88
CA VAL A 14 11.81 13.03 -0.61
C VAL A 14 11.46 12.29 -1.90
N PHE A 15 11.12 12.99 -2.98
CA PHE A 15 10.84 12.35 -4.26
C PHE A 15 12.08 11.71 -4.89
N TYR A 16 13.24 12.36 -4.77
CA TYR A 16 14.48 11.87 -5.40
C TYR A 16 15.12 10.71 -4.63
N LYS A 17 15.18 10.80 -3.30
CA LYS A 17 15.85 9.80 -2.44
C LYS A 17 14.89 8.72 -1.93
N GLY A 18 13.59 8.98 -1.95
CA GLY A 18 12.61 8.22 -1.19
C GLY A 18 12.49 8.69 0.26
N TYR A 19 11.30 8.54 0.84
CA TYR A 19 10.98 9.07 2.17
C TYR A 19 11.89 8.54 3.27
N PHE A 20 12.16 7.23 3.30
CA PHE A 20 12.94 6.61 4.37
C PHE A 20 14.40 7.05 4.33
N ASP A 21 15.04 6.97 3.17
CA ASP A 21 16.45 7.38 3.03
C ASP A 21 16.62 8.87 3.32
N TRP A 22 15.67 9.70 2.86
CA TRP A 22 15.61 11.10 3.23
C TRP A 22 15.49 11.27 4.76
N ALA A 23 14.51 10.63 5.40
CA ALA A 23 14.25 10.74 6.83
C ALA A 23 15.47 10.30 7.66
N PHE A 24 16.12 9.20 7.30
CA PHE A 24 17.35 8.74 7.97
C PHE A 24 18.50 9.73 7.77
N SER A 25 18.66 10.27 6.55
CA SER A 25 19.72 11.24 6.26
C SER A 25 19.58 12.54 7.05
N ILE A 26 18.35 13.05 7.20
CA ILE A 26 18.12 14.30 7.93
C ILE A 26 18.17 14.12 9.44
N LEU A 27 17.77 12.94 9.95
CA LEU A 27 17.88 12.64 11.37
C LEU A 27 19.34 12.62 11.77
N GLY A 28 20.24 11.94 11.03
CA GLY A 28 21.69 12.06 11.23
C GLY A 28 22.16 11.87 12.67
N GLY A 29 21.50 11.00 13.44
CA GLY A 29 21.75 10.78 14.88
C GLY A 29 20.98 11.71 15.84
N SER A 30 20.33 12.75 15.33
CA SER A 30 19.40 13.61 16.07
C SER A 30 18.14 12.86 16.47
N ARG A 31 17.55 13.28 17.59
CA ARG A 31 16.33 12.68 18.15
C ARG A 31 15.05 13.16 17.45
N ALA A 32 15.05 14.40 16.97
CA ALA A 32 13.98 15.01 16.20
C ALA A 32 14.54 16.14 15.34
N VAL A 33 13.98 16.33 14.14
CA VAL A 33 14.37 17.38 13.20
C VAL A 33 13.11 18.02 12.62
N PHE A 34 13.08 19.35 12.62
CA PHE A 34 12.03 20.10 11.94
C PHE A 34 12.37 20.22 10.46
N ALA A 35 11.40 19.89 9.60
CA ALA A 35 11.50 19.96 8.15
C ALA A 35 10.18 20.48 7.57
N HIS A 36 10.23 20.95 6.33
CA HIS A 36 9.03 21.30 5.59
C HIS A 36 8.85 20.28 4.46
N VAL A 37 7.78 19.47 4.50
CA VAL A 37 7.56 18.37 3.55
C VAL A 37 6.14 18.47 3.03
N PHE A 38 5.96 18.34 1.72
CA PHE A 38 4.67 18.48 1.03
C PHE A 38 3.92 19.78 1.35
N GLY A 39 4.67 20.89 1.52
CA GLY A 39 4.08 22.19 1.89
C GLY A 39 3.64 22.29 3.36
N MET A 40 3.98 21.29 4.20
CA MET A 40 3.58 21.24 5.61
C MET A 40 4.78 21.28 6.55
N PRO A 41 4.74 22.10 7.62
CA PRO A 41 5.73 22.02 8.69
C PRO A 41 5.60 20.67 9.39
N THR A 42 6.69 19.90 9.40
CA THR A 42 6.72 18.50 9.82
C THR A 42 7.88 18.29 10.78
N VAL A 43 7.65 17.59 11.90
CA VAL A 43 8.72 17.14 12.80
C VAL A 43 8.98 15.67 12.53
N VAL A 44 10.16 15.35 12.01
CA VAL A 44 10.61 13.98 11.85
C VAL A 44 11.26 13.54 13.16
N VAL A 45 10.71 12.51 13.80
CA VAL A 45 11.19 11.99 15.08
C VAL A 45 11.85 10.63 14.90
N SER A 46 12.93 10.40 15.65
CA SER A 46 13.55 9.08 15.75
C SER A 46 12.60 8.07 16.41
N TRP A 47 12.76 6.79 16.07
CA TRP A 47 11.94 5.71 16.63
C TRP A 47 11.91 5.69 18.17
N PRO A 48 13.04 5.85 18.90
CA PRO A 48 13.01 5.92 20.36
C PRO A 48 12.17 7.08 20.92
N VAL A 49 12.20 8.23 20.25
CA VAL A 49 11.36 9.39 20.63
C VAL A 49 9.89 9.10 20.39
N TYR A 50 9.55 8.53 19.23
CA TYR A 50 8.17 8.11 18.95
C TYR A 50 7.65 7.17 20.03
N MET A 51 8.42 6.12 20.35
CA MET A 51 8.03 5.11 21.35
C MET A 51 7.82 5.69 22.74
N LYS A 52 8.65 6.66 23.14
CA LYS A 52 8.60 7.27 24.47
C LYS A 52 7.51 8.34 24.61
N TYR A 53 7.32 9.17 23.58
CA TYR A 53 6.53 10.40 23.71
C TYR A 53 5.27 10.43 22.83
N VAL A 54 5.27 9.77 21.67
CA VAL A 54 4.19 9.89 20.67
C VAL A 54 3.25 8.69 20.71
N ARG A 55 3.77 7.48 20.93
CA ARG A 55 3.02 6.22 20.89
C ARG A 55 1.78 6.21 21.79
N LYS A 56 1.85 6.83 22.98
CA LYS A 56 0.71 6.89 23.90
C LYS A 56 -0.44 7.70 23.30
N ALA A 57 -0.16 8.86 22.72
CA ALA A 57 -1.15 9.69 22.05
C ALA A 57 -1.69 9.02 20.78
N ASP A 58 -0.82 8.34 20.01
CA ASP A 58 -1.21 7.58 18.81
C ASP A 58 -2.21 6.46 19.15
N ASN A 59 -1.83 5.59 20.10
CA ASN A 59 -2.72 4.54 20.59
C ASN A 59 -3.97 5.11 21.29
N GLY A 60 -3.87 6.29 21.89
CA GLY A 60 -4.97 7.01 22.51
C GLY A 60 -5.95 7.61 21.51
N GLY A 61 -5.61 7.65 20.22
CA GLY A 61 -6.41 8.31 19.18
C GLY A 61 -6.41 9.83 19.27
N GLU A 62 -5.46 10.39 20.02
CA GLU A 62 -5.26 11.83 20.22
C GLU A 62 -4.49 12.45 19.05
N LEU A 63 -3.77 11.62 18.29
CA LEU A 63 -3.18 12.06 17.03
C LEU A 63 -4.27 12.11 15.96
N HIS A 64 -4.49 13.29 15.41
CA HIS A 64 -5.16 13.40 14.14
C HIS A 64 -4.29 12.69 13.10
N GLN A 65 -4.84 11.65 12.47
CA GLN A 65 -4.30 11.14 11.22
C GLN A 65 -4.59 12.19 10.14
N GLY A 66 -3.80 13.27 10.20
CA GLY A 66 -3.95 14.45 9.37
C GLY A 66 -3.74 14.06 7.93
N VAL A 67 -4.71 14.44 7.10
CA VAL A 67 -4.61 14.72 5.66
C VAL A 67 -3.47 13.93 5.02
N ALA A 68 -3.71 12.64 4.73
CA ALA A 68 -2.83 11.92 3.80
C ALA A 68 -2.54 12.86 2.62
N PRO A 69 -1.29 12.88 2.11
CA PRO A 69 -0.83 13.91 1.19
C PRO A 69 -1.91 14.18 0.15
N PHE A 70 -2.23 15.46 -0.03
CA PHE A 70 -3.40 15.91 -0.80
C PHE A 70 -3.62 15.02 -2.04
N GLY A 71 -4.84 14.52 -2.24
CA GLY A 71 -5.16 13.61 -3.35
C GLY A 71 -5.16 12.11 -3.00
N ALA A 72 -4.48 11.67 -1.92
CA ALA A 72 -4.52 10.28 -1.46
C ALA A 72 -5.95 9.80 -1.17
N GLN A 73 -6.81 10.66 -0.61
CA GLN A 73 -8.24 10.36 -0.41
C GLN A 73 -8.97 10.03 -1.72
N ARG A 74 -8.59 10.66 -2.84
CA ARG A 74 -9.21 10.43 -4.15
C ARG A 74 -8.78 9.08 -4.75
N LEU A 75 -7.59 8.59 -4.39
CA LEU A 75 -7.06 7.30 -4.86
C LEU A 75 -7.48 6.14 -3.95
N VAL A 76 -7.26 6.26 -2.64
CA VAL A 76 -7.50 5.17 -1.68
C VAL A 76 -8.94 5.17 -1.16
N GLY A 77 -9.65 6.30 -1.26
CA GLY A 77 -11.02 6.49 -0.78
C GLY A 77 -11.08 6.97 0.67
N GLU A 78 -12.02 7.89 0.96
CA GLU A 78 -12.20 8.54 2.26
C GLU A 78 -12.54 7.59 3.43
N HIS A 79 -12.92 6.36 3.12
CA HIS A 79 -13.23 5.32 4.11
C HIS A 79 -12.19 4.22 4.18
N SER A 80 -11.04 4.41 3.54
CA SER A 80 -9.90 3.51 3.65
C SER A 80 -9.41 3.43 5.10
N VAL A 81 -9.04 2.23 5.54
CA VAL A 81 -8.41 2.02 6.85
C VAL A 81 -7.12 2.85 7.02
N LEU A 82 -6.47 3.22 5.91
CA LEU A 82 -5.26 4.06 5.93
C LEU A 82 -5.54 5.53 6.26
N LEU A 83 -6.79 5.98 6.10
CA LEU A 83 -7.20 7.39 6.25
C LEU A 83 -8.13 7.62 7.44
N LEU A 84 -8.68 6.55 8.01
CA LEU A 84 -9.55 6.62 9.17
C LEU A 84 -8.74 6.75 10.45
N GLN A 85 -9.06 7.76 11.26
CA GLN A 85 -8.43 7.98 12.56
C GLN A 85 -8.35 6.68 13.38
N ALA A 86 -7.14 6.35 13.84
CA ALA A 86 -6.86 5.17 14.64
C ALA A 86 -6.78 5.52 16.13
N GLY A 87 -6.75 4.48 16.98
CA GLY A 87 -6.60 4.62 18.42
C GLY A 87 -7.91 4.58 19.19
N LYS A 88 -7.81 4.70 20.52
CA LYS A 88 -8.95 4.57 21.44
C LYS A 88 -10.09 5.53 21.07
N GLY A 89 -11.32 5.04 21.08
CA GLY A 89 -12.51 5.81 20.70
C GLY A 89 -12.89 5.72 19.22
N HIS A 90 -11.98 5.26 18.35
CA HIS A 90 -12.22 5.18 16.90
C HIS A 90 -12.68 3.78 16.47
N SER A 91 -13.93 3.45 16.80
CA SER A 91 -14.50 2.11 16.60
C SER A 91 -14.50 1.64 15.13
N LYS A 92 -14.69 2.56 14.17
CA LYS A 92 -14.72 2.24 12.73
C LYS A 92 -13.37 1.72 12.23
N HIS A 93 -12.27 2.40 12.56
CA HIS A 93 -10.92 1.96 12.21
C HIS A 93 -10.59 0.63 12.88
N HIS A 94 -10.85 0.50 14.19
CA HIS A 94 -10.62 -0.76 14.91
C HIS A 94 -11.38 -1.95 14.32
N ARG A 95 -12.65 -1.74 13.96
CA ARG A 95 -13.48 -2.78 13.33
C ARG A 95 -12.93 -3.21 11.98
N LEU A 96 -12.55 -2.27 11.11
CA LEU A 96 -11.97 -2.58 9.79
C LEU A 96 -10.61 -3.26 9.91
N ARG A 97 -9.73 -2.73 10.76
CA ARG A 97 -8.43 -3.34 11.03
C ARG A 97 -8.56 -4.76 11.55
N ARG A 98 -9.47 -5.01 12.51
CA ARG A 98 -9.73 -6.36 13.03
C ARG A 98 -10.17 -7.30 11.90
N LYS A 99 -11.10 -6.90 11.04
CA LYS A 99 -11.55 -7.72 9.89
C LYS A 99 -10.40 -8.08 8.95
N ILE A 100 -9.54 -7.12 8.62
CA ILE A 100 -8.35 -7.36 7.79
C ILE A 100 -7.41 -8.37 8.47
N LEU A 101 -7.15 -8.20 9.77
CA LEU A 101 -6.28 -9.09 10.54
C LEU A 101 -6.88 -10.50 10.69
N ASP A 102 -8.18 -10.62 10.91
CA ASP A 102 -8.89 -11.89 11.00
C ASP A 102 -8.86 -12.63 9.65
N SER A 103 -8.90 -11.89 8.55
CA SER A 103 -8.73 -12.43 7.19
C SER A 103 -7.30 -12.92 6.93
N LEU A 104 -6.32 -12.38 7.67
CA LEU A 104 -4.92 -12.77 7.66
C LEU A 104 -4.54 -13.69 8.84
N ALA A 105 -5.52 -14.35 9.47
CA ALA A 105 -5.27 -15.26 10.58
C ALA A 105 -4.32 -16.41 10.16
N PRO A 106 -3.46 -16.93 11.07
CA PRO A 106 -2.43 -17.93 10.73
C PRO A 106 -2.95 -19.13 9.94
N ARG A 107 -4.12 -19.68 10.33
CA ARG A 107 -4.76 -20.81 9.63
C ARG A 107 -5.08 -20.50 8.17
N ARG A 108 -5.50 -19.27 7.87
CA ARG A 108 -5.84 -18.84 6.50
C ARG A 108 -4.59 -18.64 5.66
N VAL A 109 -3.56 -18.00 6.23
CA VAL A 109 -2.27 -17.83 5.56
C VAL A 109 -1.64 -19.19 5.25
N LEU A 110 -1.70 -20.14 6.19
CA LEU A 110 -1.23 -21.51 5.98
C LEU A 110 -1.99 -22.23 4.85
N ALA A 111 -3.28 -21.96 4.69
CA ALA A 111 -4.06 -22.55 3.60
C ALA A 111 -3.63 -22.05 2.20
N LEU A 112 -2.96 -20.89 2.11
CA LEU A 112 -2.44 -20.33 0.85
C LEU A 112 -1.04 -20.84 0.49
N VAL A 113 -0.36 -21.56 1.40
CA VAL A 113 1.02 -22.04 1.18
C VAL A 113 1.17 -22.90 -0.09
N PRO A 114 0.23 -23.80 -0.46
CA PRO A 114 0.30 -24.52 -1.72
C PRO A 114 0.37 -23.57 -2.93
N ASP A 115 -0.56 -22.61 -3.02
CA ASP A 115 -0.61 -21.61 -4.10
C ASP A 115 0.68 -20.76 -4.13
N MET A 116 1.21 -20.40 -2.96
CA MET A 116 2.49 -19.69 -2.86
C MET A 116 3.64 -20.52 -3.42
N CYS A 117 3.70 -21.81 -3.10
CA CYS A 117 4.70 -22.73 -3.64
C CYS A 117 4.58 -22.87 -5.16
N GLU A 118 3.36 -22.90 -5.70
CA GLU A 118 3.13 -22.97 -7.15
C GLU A 118 3.61 -21.71 -7.86
N ILE A 119 3.31 -20.52 -7.32
CA ILE A 119 3.82 -19.24 -7.87
C ILE A 119 5.36 -19.24 -7.89
N ILE A 120 5.98 -19.65 -6.78
CA ILE A 120 7.44 -19.69 -6.68
C ILE A 120 8.03 -20.68 -7.69
N ARG A 121 7.45 -21.87 -7.82
CA ARG A 121 7.91 -22.88 -8.79
C ARG A 121 7.78 -22.36 -10.23
N ALA A 122 6.63 -21.80 -10.60
CA ALA A 122 6.41 -21.27 -11.94
C ALA A 122 7.43 -20.18 -12.32
N GLU A 123 7.76 -19.27 -11.39
CA GLU A 123 8.79 -18.25 -11.64
C GLU A 123 10.20 -18.83 -11.72
N LEU A 124 10.54 -19.83 -10.90
CA LEU A 124 11.82 -20.54 -11.00
C LEU A 124 11.95 -21.29 -12.32
N ASP A 125 10.89 -21.97 -12.76
CA ASP A 125 10.87 -22.69 -14.04
C ASP A 125 11.03 -21.71 -15.22
N ALA A 126 10.37 -20.55 -15.17
CA ALA A 126 10.54 -19.48 -16.16
C ALA A 126 11.99 -18.95 -16.19
N MET A 127 12.62 -18.78 -15.02
CA MET A 127 14.03 -18.39 -14.91
C MET A 127 14.98 -19.45 -15.49
N VAL A 128 14.72 -20.74 -15.25
CA VAL A 128 15.50 -21.84 -15.83
C VAL A 128 15.36 -21.85 -17.36
N ALA A 129 14.15 -21.67 -17.88
CA ALA A 129 13.91 -21.59 -19.32
C ALA A 129 14.64 -20.40 -19.96
N GLU A 130 14.58 -19.21 -19.35
CA GLU A 130 15.30 -18.03 -19.85
C GLU A 130 16.81 -18.21 -19.79
N THR A 131 17.33 -18.79 -18.70
CA THR A 131 18.75 -19.09 -18.55
C THR A 131 19.22 -20.07 -19.61
N THR A 132 18.42 -21.09 -19.90
CA THR A 132 18.72 -22.07 -20.96
C THR A 132 18.78 -21.39 -22.33
N ALA A 133 17.89 -20.45 -22.61
CA ALA A 133 17.83 -19.75 -23.90
C ALA A 133 18.91 -18.67 -24.07
N LYS A 134 19.27 -17.94 -23.01
CA LYS A 134 20.13 -16.74 -23.07
C LYS A 134 21.47 -16.90 -22.35
N GLY A 135 21.71 -18.04 -21.71
CA GLY A 135 22.87 -18.30 -20.84
C GLY A 135 22.84 -17.59 -19.48
N ARG A 136 21.83 -16.73 -19.23
CA ARG A 136 21.67 -15.99 -17.97
C ARG A 136 20.23 -15.48 -17.80
N THR A 137 19.84 -15.22 -16.55
CA THR A 137 18.61 -14.50 -16.18
C THR A 137 18.90 -13.53 -15.03
N SER A 138 18.03 -12.55 -14.81
CA SER A 138 18.14 -11.58 -13.71
C SER A 138 17.25 -11.99 -12.54
N PHE A 139 17.88 -12.34 -11.40
CA PHE A 139 17.15 -12.62 -10.16
C PHE A 139 16.36 -11.40 -9.65
N ALA A 140 16.83 -10.18 -9.94
CA ALA A 140 16.19 -8.95 -9.45
C ALA A 140 14.74 -8.78 -9.94
N SER A 141 14.41 -9.30 -11.12
CA SER A 141 13.03 -9.28 -11.63
C SER A 141 12.14 -10.22 -10.82
N CYS A 142 12.58 -11.47 -10.63
CA CYS A 142 11.89 -12.49 -9.83
C CYS A 142 11.71 -12.05 -8.37
N ALA A 143 12.77 -11.49 -7.76
CA ALA A 143 12.75 -11.00 -6.38
C ALA A 143 11.75 -9.87 -6.14
N LYS A 144 11.35 -9.13 -7.18
CA LYS A 144 10.28 -8.12 -7.11
C LYS A 144 8.91 -8.72 -7.37
N LYS A 145 8.81 -9.60 -8.37
CA LYS A 145 7.54 -10.15 -8.85
C LYS A 145 6.94 -11.16 -7.86
N VAL A 146 7.74 -12.08 -7.33
CA VAL A 146 7.26 -13.15 -6.43
C VAL A 146 6.60 -12.60 -5.17
N PRO A 147 7.22 -11.66 -4.40
CA PRO A 147 6.57 -11.11 -3.20
C PRO A 147 5.25 -10.42 -3.51
N THR A 148 5.17 -9.70 -4.63
CA THR A 148 3.93 -9.02 -5.07
C THR A 148 2.83 -10.03 -5.37
N MET A 149 3.14 -11.08 -6.13
CA MET A 149 2.17 -12.14 -6.45
C MET A 149 1.70 -12.89 -5.19
N VAL A 150 2.65 -13.33 -4.35
CA VAL A 150 2.36 -14.07 -3.11
C VAL A 150 1.55 -13.24 -2.11
N SER A 151 1.94 -11.98 -1.89
CA SER A 151 1.25 -11.10 -0.93
C SER A 151 -0.16 -10.68 -1.39
N SER A 152 -0.46 -10.81 -2.68
CA SER A 152 -1.78 -10.55 -3.23
C SER A 152 -2.76 -11.71 -3.08
N LEU A 153 -2.29 -12.95 -2.92
CA LEU A 153 -3.15 -14.14 -2.85
C LEU A 153 -4.28 -14.02 -1.81
N PRO A 154 -4.06 -13.48 -0.60
CA PRO A 154 -5.14 -13.25 0.35
C PRO A 154 -6.20 -12.24 -0.13
N ILE A 155 -5.88 -11.38 -1.10
CA ILE A 155 -6.74 -10.30 -1.61
C ILE A 155 -7.47 -10.75 -2.87
N VAL A 156 -6.74 -11.34 -3.83
CA VAL A 156 -7.20 -11.67 -5.19
C VAL A 156 -7.21 -13.18 -5.47
N GLY A 157 -7.17 -14.02 -4.43
CA GLY A 157 -7.32 -15.46 -4.57
C GLY A 157 -8.69 -15.83 -5.17
N GLY A 158 -8.70 -16.81 -6.08
CA GLY A 158 -9.90 -17.27 -6.80
C GLY A 158 -10.22 -16.52 -8.10
N ILE A 159 -9.36 -15.58 -8.53
CA ILE A 159 -9.54 -14.83 -9.79
C ILE A 159 -8.76 -15.49 -10.92
N SER A 160 -9.28 -15.41 -12.15
CA SER A 160 -8.53 -15.83 -13.34
C SER A 160 -7.19 -15.07 -13.46
N GLU A 161 -6.17 -15.74 -14.00
CA GLU A 161 -4.84 -15.15 -14.13
C GLU A 161 -4.84 -13.85 -14.93
N GLU A 162 -5.63 -13.77 -16.00
CA GLU A 162 -5.80 -12.57 -16.83
C GLU A 162 -6.35 -11.38 -16.03
N LYS A 163 -7.44 -11.59 -15.28
CA LYS A 163 -8.04 -10.54 -14.44
C LYS A 163 -7.08 -10.12 -13.33
N ARG A 164 -6.39 -11.08 -12.71
CA ARG A 164 -5.37 -10.80 -11.69
C ARG A 164 -4.25 -9.94 -12.26
N ALA A 165 -3.71 -10.29 -13.43
CA ALA A 165 -2.67 -9.50 -14.11
C ALA A 165 -3.15 -8.08 -14.41
N LYS A 166 -4.39 -7.92 -14.90
CA LYS A 166 -4.96 -6.59 -15.17
C LYS A 166 -5.15 -5.76 -13.90
N MET A 167 -5.64 -6.37 -12.82
CA MET A 167 -5.77 -5.69 -11.53
C MET A 167 -4.42 -5.23 -10.99
N PHE A 168 -3.37 -6.03 -11.15
CA PHE A 168 -2.01 -5.65 -10.77
C PHE A 168 -1.50 -4.45 -11.55
N GLU A 169 -1.64 -4.46 -12.87
CA GLU A 169 -1.27 -3.31 -13.72
C GLU A 169 -1.97 -2.03 -13.25
N LEU A 170 -3.29 -2.11 -12.99
CA LEU A 170 -4.05 -0.95 -12.51
C LEU A 170 -3.62 -0.51 -11.11
N MET A 171 -3.35 -1.45 -10.19
CA MET A 171 -2.87 -1.13 -8.85
C MET A 171 -1.49 -0.46 -8.86
N GLU A 172 -0.57 -0.88 -9.72
CA GLU A 172 0.73 -0.22 -9.87
C GLU A 172 0.57 1.25 -10.30
N VAL A 173 -0.33 1.53 -11.26
CA VAL A 173 -0.64 2.90 -11.68
C VAL A 173 -1.31 3.71 -10.56
N VAL A 174 -2.19 3.09 -9.76
CA VAL A 174 -2.79 3.75 -8.58
C VAL A 174 -1.72 4.08 -7.53
N ILE A 175 -0.77 3.16 -7.27
CA ILE A 175 0.32 3.37 -6.32
C ILE A 175 1.26 4.48 -6.81
N GLU A 176 1.60 4.51 -8.11
CA GLU A 176 2.37 5.60 -8.72
C GLU A 176 1.67 6.94 -8.51
N GLY A 177 0.35 7.00 -8.74
CA GLY A 177 -0.45 8.20 -8.48
C GLY A 177 -0.47 8.62 -7.00
N LEU A 178 -0.43 7.66 -6.07
CA LEU A 178 -0.46 7.91 -4.62
C LEU A 178 0.82 8.58 -4.12
N VAL A 179 1.95 8.26 -4.74
CA VAL A 179 3.27 8.81 -4.40
C VAL A 179 3.67 9.99 -5.27
N ALA A 180 2.82 10.43 -6.21
CA ALA A 180 3.10 11.54 -7.10
C ALA A 180 2.80 12.91 -6.49
N ALA A 181 3.26 13.97 -7.16
CA ALA A 181 2.79 15.32 -6.87
C ALA A 181 1.26 15.42 -7.06
N ASN A 182 0.59 16.16 -6.18
CA ASN A 182 -0.86 16.35 -6.21
C ASN A 182 -1.30 17.31 -7.32
N ILE A 183 -1.01 16.97 -8.56
CA ILE A 183 -1.37 17.73 -9.75
C ILE A 183 -2.18 16.80 -10.64
N ASP A 184 -3.45 17.09 -10.85
CA ASP A 184 -4.34 16.31 -11.72
C ASP A 184 -4.42 16.97 -13.10
N LEU A 185 -3.70 16.41 -14.07
CA LEU A 185 -3.75 16.79 -15.48
C LEU A 185 -4.33 15.64 -16.31
N GLY A 186 -5.22 14.83 -15.72
CA GLY A 186 -5.74 13.62 -16.34
C GLY A 186 -4.61 12.66 -16.73
N ARG A 187 -4.64 12.14 -17.97
CA ARG A 187 -3.61 11.21 -18.48
C ARG A 187 -2.17 11.75 -18.45
N PHE A 188 -2.01 13.08 -18.39
CA PHE A 188 -0.70 13.74 -18.43
C PHE A 188 -0.02 13.85 -17.07
N SER A 189 -0.68 13.51 -15.97
CA SER A 189 -0.05 13.42 -14.65
C SER A 189 -0.22 12.04 -14.03
N ALA A 190 0.73 11.65 -13.16
CA ALA A 190 0.67 10.37 -12.47
C ALA A 190 -0.58 10.25 -11.57
N LEU A 191 -0.97 11.33 -10.88
CA LEU A 191 -2.22 11.36 -10.12
C LEU A 191 -3.44 11.14 -11.03
N GLY A 192 -3.54 11.85 -12.15
CA GLY A 192 -4.68 11.71 -13.05
C GLY A 192 -4.76 10.32 -13.70
N ARG A 193 -3.62 9.71 -14.08
CA ARG A 193 -3.56 8.30 -14.49
C ARG A 193 -4.02 7.36 -13.38
N GLY A 194 -3.55 7.55 -12.15
CA GLY A 194 -3.99 6.78 -10.99
C GLY A 194 -5.50 6.86 -10.75
N LEU A 195 -6.11 8.03 -10.94
CA LEU A 195 -7.56 8.22 -10.79
C LEU A 195 -8.39 7.56 -11.90
N ILE A 196 -7.83 7.44 -13.10
CA ILE A 196 -8.44 6.69 -14.20
C ILE A 196 -8.32 5.18 -13.90
N ALA A 197 -7.12 4.72 -13.54
CA ALA A 197 -6.88 3.32 -13.19
C ALA A 197 -7.76 2.86 -12.01
N ARG A 198 -7.94 3.72 -10.99
CA ARG A 198 -8.88 3.46 -9.89
C ARG A 198 -10.32 3.26 -10.40
N ARG A 199 -10.78 4.10 -11.33
CA ARG A 199 -12.13 3.99 -11.90
C ARG A 199 -12.32 2.68 -12.66
N GLU A 200 -11.29 2.21 -13.35
CA GLU A 200 -11.29 0.90 -14.03
C GLU A 200 -11.20 -0.27 -13.05
N LEU A 201 -10.47 -0.12 -11.94
CA LEU A 201 -10.31 -1.16 -10.92
C LEU A 201 -11.60 -1.38 -10.10
N MET A 202 -12.41 -0.34 -9.88
CA MET A 202 -13.62 -0.43 -9.05
C MET A 202 -14.63 -1.49 -9.52
N PRO A 203 -15.05 -1.55 -10.80
CA PRO A 203 -15.94 -2.60 -11.28
C PRO A 203 -15.41 -4.01 -11.07
N MET A 204 -14.09 -4.22 -11.20
CA MET A 204 -13.47 -5.52 -10.94
C MET A 204 -13.58 -5.89 -9.46
N LEU A 205 -13.33 -4.93 -8.56
CA LEU A 205 -13.50 -5.15 -7.12
C LEU A 205 -14.97 -5.43 -6.75
N GLU A 206 -15.91 -4.72 -7.36
CA GLU A 206 -17.35 -4.95 -7.16
C GLU A 206 -17.79 -6.35 -7.62
N GLU A 207 -17.30 -6.81 -8.78
CA GLU A 207 -17.53 -8.17 -9.27
C GLU A 207 -17.00 -9.21 -8.28
N LEU A 208 -15.82 -8.98 -7.70
CA LEU A 208 -15.22 -9.88 -6.70
C LEU A 208 -15.98 -9.91 -5.39
N MET A 209 -16.49 -8.75 -4.95
CA MET A 209 -17.35 -8.66 -3.78
C MET A 209 -18.67 -9.41 -3.98
N ALA A 210 -19.19 -9.44 -5.21
CA ALA A 210 -20.43 -10.13 -5.58
C ALA A 210 -20.26 -11.62 -5.89
N SER A 211 -19.03 -12.10 -6.07
CA SER A 211 -18.77 -13.49 -6.48
C SER A 211 -19.21 -14.49 -5.39
N PRO A 212 -20.03 -15.50 -5.74
CA PRO A 212 -20.49 -16.53 -4.80
C PRO A 212 -19.42 -17.58 -4.48
N ASP A 213 -18.30 -17.60 -5.22
CA ASP A 213 -17.22 -18.54 -5.00
C ASP A 213 -16.35 -18.12 -3.81
N LEU A 214 -16.83 -18.49 -2.62
CA LEU A 214 -16.20 -18.27 -1.32
C LEU A 214 -15.16 -19.34 -0.97
N SER A 215 -14.83 -20.26 -1.89
CA SER A 215 -13.88 -21.34 -1.65
C SER A 215 -12.49 -20.78 -1.30
N HIS A 216 -12.11 -19.68 -1.96
CA HIS A 216 -11.00 -18.82 -1.56
C HIS A 216 -11.55 -17.64 -0.74
N LYS A 217 -11.65 -17.79 0.59
CA LYS A 217 -12.01 -16.70 1.51
C LYS A 217 -10.96 -15.58 1.47
N ASN A 218 -11.05 -14.73 0.45
CA ASN A 218 -10.19 -13.57 0.28
C ASN A 218 -10.69 -12.39 1.15
N ILE A 219 -9.79 -11.45 1.42
CA ILE A 219 -10.07 -10.27 2.26
C ILE A 219 -11.25 -9.47 1.70
N ILE A 220 -11.41 -9.43 0.38
CA ILE A 220 -12.49 -8.71 -0.31
C ILE A 220 -13.86 -9.29 0.08
N GLY A 221 -14.03 -10.62 0.00
CA GLY A 221 -15.28 -11.29 0.37
C GLY A 221 -15.64 -11.14 1.85
N ASP A 222 -14.66 -11.17 2.74
CA ASP A 222 -14.89 -10.97 4.18
C ASP A 222 -15.27 -9.52 4.53
N LEU A 223 -14.72 -8.55 3.80
CA LEU A 223 -15.13 -7.15 3.92
C LEU A 223 -16.54 -6.95 3.35
N ALA A 224 -16.89 -7.60 2.23
CA ALA A 224 -18.20 -7.50 1.58
C ALA A 224 -19.36 -8.01 2.44
N LYS A 225 -19.27 -9.25 2.97
CA LYS A 225 -20.29 -9.86 3.85
C LYS A 225 -20.64 -9.02 5.07
N SER A 226 -19.70 -8.19 5.48
CA SER A 226 -19.80 -7.37 6.67
C SER A 226 -20.41 -5.98 6.42
N SER A 227 -20.66 -5.63 5.15
CA SER A 227 -21.39 -4.45 4.72
C SER A 227 -22.90 -4.71 4.65
N ASP A 228 -23.30 -5.96 4.39
CA ASP A 228 -24.72 -6.38 4.29
C ASP A 228 -25.38 -6.62 5.65
N GLY A 229 -24.61 -6.62 6.74
CA GLY A 229 -25.11 -6.62 8.10
C GLY A 229 -25.63 -5.24 8.52
N LYS A 230 -26.78 -4.84 7.97
CA LYS A 230 -27.76 -4.00 8.68
C LYS A 230 -28.69 -4.89 9.50
#